data_AF-A0A2L0MXX5-F1
#
_entry.id   AF-A0A2L0MXX5-F1
#
_cell.length_a   1.000
_cell.length_b   1.000
_cell.length_c   1.000
_cell.angle_alpha   90.00
_cell.angle_beta   90.00
_cell.angle_gamma   90.00
#
_symmetry.space_group_name_H-M   'P 1'
#
loop_
_entity.id
_entity.type
_entity.pdbx_description
1 polymer ?
#
loop_
_entity_poly.entity_id
_entity_poly.type
_entity_poly.pdbx_seq_one_letter_code
_entity_poly.pdbx_strand_id
1 'polypeptide(L)'
;MKVVRAYTGLVPDNPLARFVPELERPASAGSGDTGGLPEAEYVEAWKAAAQDPAFRRVQDEQVDSRYFDPAMRQADAAGVTSALARAELFDASIQHGNGSEYDALPALVARTNARVGSASQAGEQAWLDAFFDVRADDLTNPADSDTAEEWRKSVDRVEALRRIARTGNYGLDGPFTVTAFGSGYTVS
;
A
#
# COMPACT_ATOMS: atom_id res chain seq x y z
N MET A 1 11.35 -1.75 11.67
CA MET A 1 11.61 -1.29 13.06
C MET A 1 10.38 -0.72 13.77
N LYS A 2 9.68 0.31 13.27
CA LYS A 2 8.63 1.01 14.07
C LYS A 2 7.51 0.10 14.61
N VAL A 3 7.08 -0.93 13.87
CA VAL A 3 6.09 -1.93 14.32
C VAL A 3 6.58 -2.67 15.57
N VAL A 4 7.80 -3.19 15.56
CA VAL A 4 8.39 -3.92 16.70
C VAL A 4 8.59 -3.00 17.91
N ARG A 5 9.00 -1.73 17.69
CA ARG A 5 9.11 -0.74 18.76
C ARG A 5 7.77 -0.45 19.41
N ALA A 6 6.74 -0.17 18.60
CA ALA A 6 5.40 0.12 19.10
C ALA A 6 4.82 -1.06 19.88
N TYR A 7 5.00 -2.28 19.37
CA TYR A 7 4.58 -3.49 20.06
C TYR A 7 5.31 -3.68 21.39
N THR A 8 6.63 -3.47 21.42
CA THR A 8 7.42 -3.55 22.66
C THR A 8 7.06 -2.46 23.67
N GLY A 9 6.63 -1.29 23.21
CA GLY A 9 6.09 -0.24 24.09
C GLY A 9 4.78 -0.63 24.78
N LEU A 10 3.94 -1.46 24.13
CA LEU A 10 2.69 -1.95 24.70
C LEU A 10 2.86 -3.24 25.51
N VAL A 11 3.71 -4.15 25.04
CA VAL A 11 3.99 -5.46 25.66
C VAL A 11 5.51 -5.59 25.80
N PRO A 12 6.11 -5.14 26.91
CA PRO A 12 7.57 -5.09 27.06
C PRO A 12 8.29 -6.42 26.89
N ASP A 13 7.72 -7.51 27.43
CA ASP A 13 8.34 -8.85 27.43
C ASP A 13 7.88 -9.72 26.25
N ASN A 14 7.55 -9.10 25.12
CA ASN A 14 7.10 -9.83 23.93
C ASN A 14 8.25 -10.58 23.22
N PRO A 15 7.95 -11.61 22.40
CA PRO A 15 8.98 -12.42 21.73
C PRO A 15 9.94 -11.64 20.81
N LEU A 16 9.52 -10.46 20.31
CA LEU A 16 10.30 -9.62 19.41
C LEU A 16 11.19 -8.59 20.13
N ALA A 17 10.95 -8.34 21.43
CA ALA A 17 11.64 -7.29 22.19
C ALA A 17 13.17 -7.45 22.16
N ARG A 18 13.66 -8.69 22.26
CA ARG A 18 15.10 -9.01 22.24
C ARG A 18 15.80 -8.66 20.94
N PHE A 19 15.08 -8.51 19.83
CA PHE A 19 15.66 -8.13 18.54
C PHE A 19 15.68 -6.63 18.31
N VAL A 20 15.10 -5.81 19.19
CA VAL A 20 15.04 -4.35 19.02
C VAL A 20 16.42 -3.72 18.77
N PRO A 21 17.48 -4.01 19.56
CA PRO A 21 18.79 -3.41 19.32
C PRO A 21 19.36 -3.75 17.94
N GLU A 22 19.21 -5.00 17.49
CA GLU A 22 19.71 -5.41 16.19
C GLU A 22 18.86 -4.86 15.03
N LEU A 23 17.55 -4.67 15.23
CA LEU A 23 16.70 -3.98 14.27
C LEU A 23 16.97 -2.46 14.20
N GLU A 24 17.53 -1.86 15.25
CA GLU A 24 17.91 -0.44 15.30
C GLU A 24 19.21 -0.15 14.55
N ARG A 25 20.16 -1.09 14.56
CA ARG A 25 21.47 -0.93 13.92
C ARG A 25 21.38 -0.59 12.43
N PRO A 26 20.71 -1.38 11.56
CA PRO A 26 20.59 -1.04 10.15
C PRO A 26 19.66 0.16 9.92
N ALA A 27 18.59 0.30 10.71
CA ALA A 27 17.67 1.42 10.57
C ALA A 27 18.32 2.79 10.81
N SER A 28 19.23 2.89 11.79
CA SER A 28 19.95 4.13 12.10
C SER A 28 21.03 4.46 11.05
N ALA A 29 21.51 3.45 10.33
CA ALA A 29 22.47 3.59 9.26
C ALA A 29 21.82 3.78 7.88
N GLY A 30 20.48 3.73 7.77
CA GLY A 30 19.77 3.72 6.50
C GLY A 30 20.11 2.49 5.63
N SER A 31 20.47 1.37 6.27
CA SER A 31 20.94 0.14 5.62
C SER A 31 19.86 -0.95 5.63
N GLY A 32 19.90 -1.84 4.63
CA GLY A 32 19.12 -3.07 4.59
C GLY A 32 19.85 -4.28 5.19
N ASP A 33 20.98 -4.08 5.86
CA ASP A 33 21.81 -5.15 6.42
C ASP A 33 21.10 -5.90 7.56
N THR A 34 20.77 -7.16 7.31
CA THR A 34 20.16 -8.08 8.29
C THR A 34 21.16 -9.05 8.92
N GLY A 35 22.47 -8.93 8.65
CA GLY A 35 23.47 -9.93 8.99
C GLY A 35 23.65 -10.21 10.50
N GLY A 36 23.23 -9.30 11.37
CA GLY A 36 23.24 -9.54 12.82
C GLY A 36 21.94 -10.12 13.38
N LEU A 37 20.87 -10.23 12.57
CA LEU A 37 19.63 -10.86 13.01
C LEU A 37 19.77 -12.39 12.96
N PRO A 38 19.53 -13.12 14.06
CA PRO A 38 19.42 -14.57 14.00
C PRO A 38 18.10 -14.94 13.30
N GLU A 39 18.14 -15.05 11.97
CA GLU A 39 16.96 -15.09 11.10
C GLU A 39 15.93 -16.15 11.51
N ALA A 40 16.36 -17.39 11.75
CA ALA A 40 15.46 -18.46 12.15
C ALA A 40 14.73 -18.13 13.46
N GLU A 41 15.44 -17.59 14.46
CA GLU A 41 14.84 -17.20 15.73
C GLU A 41 13.91 -15.99 15.59
N TYR A 42 14.26 -15.04 14.73
CA TYR A 42 13.44 -13.87 14.44
C TYR A 42 12.11 -14.27 13.75
N VAL A 43 12.18 -15.16 12.76
CA VAL A 43 11.00 -15.68 12.05
C VAL A 43 10.07 -16.43 13.01
N GLU A 44 10.60 -17.29 13.88
CA GLU A 44 9.80 -18.00 14.87
C GLU A 44 9.16 -17.04 15.89
N ALA A 45 9.90 -16.03 16.36
CA ALA A 45 9.35 -15.01 17.25
C ALA A 45 8.26 -14.16 16.56
N TRP A 46 8.40 -13.88 15.27
CA TRP A 46 7.37 -13.16 14.50
C TRP A 46 6.10 -13.98 14.36
N LYS A 47 6.21 -15.28 14.05
CA LYS A 47 5.06 -16.20 14.00
C LYS A 47 4.34 -16.27 15.35
N ALA A 48 5.09 -16.33 16.44
CA ALA A 48 4.53 -16.31 17.79
C ALA A 48 3.82 -14.99 18.09
N ALA A 49 4.46 -13.85 17.80
CA ALA A 49 3.87 -12.53 18.00
C ALA A 49 2.62 -12.32 17.15
N ALA A 50 2.54 -12.88 15.93
CA ALA A 50 1.37 -12.78 15.06
C ALA A 50 0.08 -13.37 15.66
N GLN A 51 0.20 -14.25 16.67
CA GLN A 51 -0.96 -14.76 17.41
C GLN A 51 -1.49 -13.76 18.45
N ASP A 52 -0.66 -12.81 18.89
CA ASP A 52 -1.05 -11.80 19.86
C ASP A 52 -1.96 -10.74 19.21
N PRO A 53 -3.20 -10.54 19.71
CA PRO A 53 -4.07 -9.46 19.26
C PRO A 53 -3.45 -8.06 19.38
N ALA A 54 -2.60 -7.80 20.37
CA ALA A 54 -1.92 -6.52 20.53
C ALA A 54 -0.93 -6.27 19.39
N PHE A 55 -0.22 -7.31 18.93
CA PHE A 55 0.69 -7.17 17.79
C PHE A 55 -0.05 -6.91 16.49
N ARG A 56 -1.18 -7.60 16.26
CA ARG A 56 -2.04 -7.35 15.10
C ARG A 56 -2.59 -5.93 15.09
N ARG A 57 -3.10 -5.46 16.23
CA ARG A 57 -3.57 -4.08 16.38
C ARG A 57 -2.47 -3.05 16.06
N VAL A 58 -1.24 -3.29 16.53
CA VAL A 58 -0.11 -2.39 16.20
C VAL A 58 0.19 -2.40 14.71
N GLN A 59 0.08 -3.54 14.03
CA GLN A 59 0.24 -3.59 12.58
C GLN A 59 -0.88 -2.82 11.87
N ASP A 60 -2.13 -2.99 12.28
CA ASP A 60 -3.28 -2.25 11.74
C ASP A 60 -3.07 -0.74 11.90
N GLU A 61 -2.72 -0.27 13.10
CA GLU A 61 -2.44 1.16 13.37
C GLU A 61 -1.28 1.71 12.52
N GLN A 62 -0.26 0.89 12.21
CA GLN A 62 0.82 1.28 11.32
C GLN A 62 0.38 1.31 9.85
N VAL A 63 -0.50 0.41 9.41
CA VAL A 63 -1.08 0.44 8.06
C VAL A 63 -1.97 1.67 7.92
N ASP A 64 -2.83 1.92 8.90
CA ASP A 64 -3.77 3.03 8.90
C ASP A 64 -3.05 4.37 8.80
N SER A 65 -2.15 4.63 9.74
CA SER A 65 -1.44 5.90 9.83
C SER A 65 -0.53 6.19 8.63
N ARG A 66 0.03 5.15 8.00
CA ARG A 66 1.03 5.33 6.93
C ARG A 66 0.49 5.23 5.53
N TYR A 67 -0.60 4.52 5.33
CA TYR A 67 -1.10 4.18 4.00
C TYR A 67 -2.58 4.48 3.85
N PHE A 68 -3.43 3.91 4.71
CA PHE A 68 -4.88 4.06 4.56
C PHE A 68 -5.35 5.51 4.76
N ASP A 69 -5.04 6.13 5.90
CA ASP A 69 -5.51 7.49 6.18
C ASP A 69 -4.94 8.52 5.19
N PRO A 70 -3.64 8.47 4.81
CA PRO A 70 -3.13 9.31 3.73
C PRO A 70 -3.88 9.12 2.41
N ALA A 71 -4.15 7.87 2.00
CA ALA A 71 -4.90 7.59 0.77
C ALA A 71 -6.31 8.14 0.83
N MET A 72 -7.01 7.99 1.97
CA MET A 72 -8.36 8.51 2.15
C MET A 72 -8.40 10.04 2.11
N ARG A 73 -7.39 10.72 2.68
CA ARG A 73 -7.27 12.18 2.56
C ARG A 73 -7.06 12.63 1.10
N GLN A 74 -6.26 11.89 0.32
CA GLN A 74 -6.09 12.17 -1.11
C GLN A 74 -7.41 11.95 -1.87
N ALA A 75 -8.13 10.88 -1.55
CA ALA A 75 -9.44 10.58 -2.12
C ALA A 75 -10.43 11.72 -1.84
N ASP A 76 -10.54 12.15 -0.59
CA ASP A 76 -11.44 13.23 -0.17
C ASP A 76 -11.09 14.55 -0.89
N ALA A 77 -9.80 14.89 -0.99
CA ALA A 77 -9.34 16.10 -1.68
C ALA A 77 -9.63 16.08 -3.19
N ALA A 78 -9.61 14.91 -3.83
CA ALA A 78 -9.96 14.74 -5.23
C ALA A 78 -11.48 14.65 -5.49
N GLY A 79 -12.29 14.50 -4.43
CA GLY A 79 -13.73 14.27 -4.52
C GLY A 79 -14.10 12.82 -4.87
N VAL A 80 -13.24 11.86 -4.53
CA VAL A 80 -13.43 10.43 -4.76
C VAL A 80 -14.23 9.82 -3.61
N THR A 81 -15.24 9.03 -3.95
CA THR A 81 -16.27 8.51 -3.05
C THR A 81 -16.49 7.00 -3.19
N SER A 82 -16.40 6.41 -4.38
CA SER A 82 -16.64 4.96 -4.53
C SER A 82 -15.58 4.13 -3.81
N ALA A 83 -16.02 2.96 -3.33
CA ALA A 83 -15.16 2.01 -2.65
C ALA A 83 -14.04 1.50 -3.57
N LEU A 84 -14.33 1.27 -4.85
CA LEU A 84 -13.33 0.81 -5.82
C LEU A 84 -12.22 1.84 -6.03
N ALA A 85 -12.58 3.11 -6.25
CA ALA A 85 -11.59 4.16 -6.43
C ALA A 85 -10.76 4.37 -5.15
N ARG A 86 -11.39 4.35 -3.97
CA ARG A 86 -10.69 4.41 -2.68
C ARG A 86 -9.72 3.24 -2.48
N ALA A 87 -10.13 2.02 -2.86
CA ALA A 87 -9.26 0.85 -2.81
C ALA A 87 -8.05 0.99 -3.74
N GLU A 88 -8.23 1.55 -4.94
CA GLU A 88 -7.15 1.84 -5.87
C GLU A 88 -6.15 2.87 -5.31
N LEU A 89 -6.64 3.95 -4.68
CA LEU A 89 -5.76 4.92 -4.02
C LEU A 89 -5.02 4.30 -2.83
N PHE A 90 -5.66 3.40 -2.09
CA PHE A 90 -5.02 2.70 -0.97
C PHE A 90 -3.92 1.73 -1.44
N ASP A 91 -4.17 0.93 -2.48
CA ASP A 91 -3.14 0.07 -3.07
C ASP A 91 -1.99 0.89 -3.68
N ALA A 92 -2.30 2.02 -4.33
CA ALA A 92 -1.29 2.97 -4.78
C ALA A 92 -0.48 3.54 -3.63
N SER A 93 -1.12 3.90 -2.52
CA SER A 93 -0.44 4.36 -1.31
C SER A 93 0.55 3.34 -0.75
N ILE A 94 0.20 2.05 -0.74
CA ILE A 94 1.08 0.97 -0.29
C ILE A 94 2.32 0.85 -1.19
N GLN A 95 2.12 0.89 -2.51
CA GLN A 95 3.20 0.67 -3.49
C GLN A 95 4.10 1.89 -3.68
N HIS A 96 3.51 3.07 -3.75
CA HIS A 96 4.17 4.33 -4.12
C HIS A 96 4.50 5.21 -2.91
N GLY A 97 3.93 4.90 -1.74
CA GLY A 97 4.04 5.77 -0.57
C GLY A 97 3.26 7.08 -0.72
N ASN A 98 3.43 7.95 0.27
CA ASN A 98 2.69 9.20 0.42
C ASN A 98 3.62 10.43 0.54
N GLY A 99 4.84 10.30 0.04
CA GLY A 99 5.81 11.39 0.01
C GLY A 99 5.51 12.38 -1.11
N SER A 100 6.54 13.14 -1.48
CA SER A 100 6.47 14.19 -2.52
C SER A 100 7.24 13.81 -3.79
N GLU A 101 7.77 12.60 -3.85
CA GLU A 101 8.49 12.07 -5.00
C GLU A 101 7.56 11.95 -6.21
N TYR A 102 8.13 11.98 -7.42
CA TYR A 102 7.35 11.94 -8.67
C TYR A 102 6.45 10.71 -8.75
N ASP A 103 6.94 9.58 -8.26
CA ASP A 103 6.25 8.30 -8.27
C ASP A 103 5.23 8.17 -7.12
N ALA A 104 5.20 9.09 -6.14
CA ALA A 104 4.35 8.97 -4.95
C ALA A 104 2.86 9.19 -5.28
N LEU A 105 1.95 8.64 -4.44
CA LEU A 105 0.50 8.78 -4.63
C LEU A 105 0.02 10.23 -4.86
N PRO A 106 0.46 11.25 -4.09
CA PRO A 106 0.03 12.62 -4.33
C PRO A 106 0.41 13.15 -5.72
N ALA A 107 1.57 12.75 -6.24
CA ALA A 107 2.02 13.14 -7.58
C ALA A 107 1.25 12.41 -8.69
N LEU A 108 0.87 11.14 -8.48
CA LEU A 108 -0.03 10.41 -9.38
C LEU A 108 -1.41 11.10 -9.45
N VAL A 109 -2.00 11.43 -8.30
CA VAL A 109 -3.29 12.15 -8.22
C VAL A 109 -3.20 13.51 -8.92
N ALA A 110 -2.10 14.25 -8.72
CA ALA A 110 -1.89 15.54 -9.38
C ALA A 110 -1.80 15.40 -10.91
N ARG A 111 -1.07 14.39 -11.42
CA ARG A 111 -0.99 14.08 -12.85
C ARG A 111 -2.35 13.70 -13.44
N THR A 112 -3.15 12.90 -12.73
CA THR A 112 -4.52 12.58 -13.14
C THR A 112 -5.39 13.83 -13.20
N ASN A 113 -5.36 14.66 -12.15
CA ASN A 113 -6.11 15.92 -12.10
C ASN A 113 -5.72 16.88 -13.23
N ALA A 114 -4.44 16.93 -13.60
CA ALA A 114 -3.97 17.74 -14.72
C ALA A 114 -4.50 17.23 -16.08
N ARG A 115 -4.75 15.92 -16.21
CA ARG A 115 -5.24 15.30 -17.44
C ARG A 115 -6.75 15.47 -17.64
N VAL A 116 -7.55 15.30 -16.57
CA VAL A 116 -9.02 15.24 -16.70
C VAL A 116 -9.79 16.18 -15.76
N GLY A 117 -9.11 16.90 -14.86
CA GLY A 117 -9.74 17.60 -13.74
C GLY A 117 -9.88 16.70 -12.52
N SER A 118 -10.34 17.24 -11.39
CA SER A 118 -10.65 16.42 -10.20
C SER A 118 -11.85 15.49 -10.45
N ALA A 119 -12.03 14.45 -9.63
CA ALA A 119 -13.18 13.55 -9.76
C ALA A 119 -14.51 14.30 -9.65
N SER A 120 -14.56 15.35 -8.82
CA SER A 120 -15.74 16.23 -8.69
C SER A 120 -16.08 17.01 -9.96
N GLN A 121 -15.11 17.26 -10.83
CA GLN A 121 -15.27 18.02 -12.08
C GLN A 121 -15.46 17.10 -13.29
N ALA A 122 -14.69 16.02 -13.35
CA ALA A 122 -14.65 15.09 -14.48
C ALA A 122 -15.71 13.98 -14.40
N GLY A 123 -16.27 13.76 -13.21
CA GLY A 123 -16.96 12.52 -12.87
C GLY A 123 -15.97 11.43 -12.47
N GLU A 124 -16.31 10.70 -11.41
CA GLU A 124 -15.38 9.79 -10.75
C GLU A 124 -14.93 8.62 -11.63
N GLN A 125 -15.82 8.07 -12.47
CA GLN A 125 -15.47 6.96 -13.36
C GLN A 125 -14.42 7.37 -14.39
N ALA A 126 -14.57 8.55 -15.00
CA ALA A 126 -13.60 9.10 -15.95
C ALA A 126 -12.28 9.44 -15.26
N TRP A 127 -12.34 9.95 -14.03
CA TRP A 127 -11.17 10.20 -13.20
C TRP A 127 -10.42 8.92 -12.86
N LEU A 128 -11.12 7.87 -12.43
CA LEU A 128 -10.52 6.58 -12.08
C LEU A 128 -9.88 5.90 -13.29
N ASP A 129 -10.54 5.95 -14.46
CA ASP A 129 -9.96 5.42 -15.70
C ASP A 129 -8.63 6.11 -16.06
N ALA A 130 -8.60 7.44 -15.92
CA ALA A 130 -7.38 8.23 -16.09
C ALA A 130 -6.33 7.97 -15.00
N PHE A 131 -6.74 7.69 -13.76
CA PHE A 131 -5.83 7.31 -12.67
C PHE A 131 -5.15 5.98 -12.95
N PHE A 132 -5.92 4.97 -13.40
CA PHE A 132 -5.35 3.69 -13.81
C PHE A 132 -4.32 3.86 -14.93
N ASP A 133 -4.57 4.72 -15.92
CA ASP A 133 -3.59 5.00 -16.97
C ASP A 133 -2.31 5.62 -16.41
N VAL A 134 -2.44 6.67 -15.59
CA VAL A 134 -1.31 7.37 -14.98
C VAL A 134 -0.47 6.41 -14.13
N ARG A 135 -1.12 5.57 -13.34
CA ARG A 135 -0.43 4.61 -12.48
C ARG A 135 0.21 3.47 -13.25
N ALA A 136 -0.46 2.94 -14.28
CA ALA A 136 0.13 1.90 -15.12
C ALA A 136 1.35 2.41 -15.89
N ASP A 137 1.32 3.65 -16.38
CA ASP A 137 2.48 4.32 -16.98
C ASP A 137 3.62 4.48 -15.96
N ASP A 138 3.32 4.95 -14.76
CA ASP A 138 4.31 5.14 -13.69
C ASP A 138 4.99 3.82 -13.29
N LEU A 139 4.22 2.74 -13.11
CA LEU A 139 4.78 1.42 -12.83
C LEU A 139 5.60 0.86 -13.99
N THR A 140 5.30 1.26 -15.22
CA THR A 140 6.05 0.84 -16.42
C THR A 140 7.35 1.65 -16.57
N ASN A 141 7.29 2.94 -16.23
CA ASN A 141 8.30 3.95 -16.47
C ASN A 141 8.60 4.78 -15.18
N PRO A 142 8.99 4.15 -14.06
CA PRO A 142 9.16 4.90 -12.82
C PRO A 142 10.38 5.81 -12.88
N ALA A 143 10.30 6.93 -12.15
CA ALA A 143 11.42 7.85 -12.02
C ALA A 143 12.57 7.26 -11.19
N ASP A 144 12.24 6.44 -10.17
CA ASP A 144 13.23 5.70 -9.40
C ASP A 144 13.73 4.47 -10.17
N SER A 145 15.02 4.49 -10.56
CA SER A 145 15.64 3.37 -11.26
C SER A 145 15.81 2.12 -10.40
N ASP A 146 15.91 2.27 -9.08
CA ASP A 146 16.19 1.16 -8.16
C ASP A 146 14.96 0.27 -7.98
N THR A 147 13.76 0.82 -8.20
CA THR A 147 12.49 0.11 -8.10
C THR A 147 11.95 -0.36 -9.46
N ALA A 148 12.55 0.09 -10.56
CA ALA A 148 11.99 -0.02 -11.90
C ALA A 148 11.73 -1.44 -12.39
N GLU A 149 12.58 -2.40 -12.04
CA GLU A 149 12.36 -3.80 -12.45
C GLU A 149 11.16 -4.42 -11.72
N GLU A 150 11.09 -4.24 -10.40
CA GLU A 150 10.03 -4.82 -9.58
C GLU A 150 8.67 -4.16 -9.83
N TRP A 151 8.66 -2.85 -10.04
CA TRP A 151 7.42 -2.13 -10.30
C TRP A 151 6.78 -2.51 -11.64
N ARG A 152 7.58 -2.75 -12.69
CA ARG A 152 7.08 -3.25 -13.99
C ARG A 152 6.38 -4.60 -13.86
N LYS A 153 6.84 -5.48 -12.96
CA LYS A 153 6.20 -6.77 -12.70
C LYS A 153 4.86 -6.62 -11.97
N SER A 154 4.61 -5.45 -11.37
CA SER A 154 3.45 -5.19 -10.52
C SER A 154 2.25 -4.57 -11.24
N VAL A 155 2.37 -4.17 -12.52
CA VAL A 155 1.32 -3.48 -13.30
C VAL A 155 -0.04 -4.20 -13.26
N ASP A 156 -0.06 -5.54 -13.21
CA ASP A 156 -1.33 -6.28 -13.19
C ASP A 156 -2.20 -5.99 -11.96
N ARG A 157 -1.65 -5.44 -10.86
CA ARG A 157 -2.48 -4.97 -9.73
C ARG A 157 -3.44 -3.86 -10.16
N VAL A 158 -2.99 -2.95 -11.02
CA VAL A 158 -3.81 -1.85 -11.55
C VAL A 158 -4.87 -2.43 -12.47
N GLU A 159 -4.48 -3.36 -13.35
CA GLU A 159 -5.44 -4.03 -14.22
C GLU A 159 -6.44 -4.90 -13.45
N ALA A 160 -6.09 -5.42 -12.27
CA ALA A 160 -7.00 -6.17 -11.42
C ALA A 160 -8.18 -5.31 -10.94
N LEU A 161 -7.91 -4.10 -10.42
CA LEU A 161 -8.97 -3.16 -10.03
C LEU A 161 -9.69 -2.57 -11.26
N ARG A 162 -8.96 -2.30 -12.36
CA ARG A 162 -9.58 -1.85 -13.61
C ARG A 162 -10.54 -2.89 -14.19
N ARG A 163 -10.25 -4.18 -14.07
CA ARG A 163 -11.19 -5.26 -14.47
C ARG A 163 -12.48 -5.20 -13.65
N ILE A 164 -12.42 -4.86 -12.36
CA ILE A 164 -13.62 -4.65 -11.54
C ILE A 164 -14.37 -3.39 -12.00
N ALA A 165 -13.68 -2.29 -12.32
CA ALA A 165 -14.33 -1.09 -12.86
C ALA A 165 -15.10 -1.37 -14.16
N ARG A 166 -14.53 -2.22 -15.04
CA ARG A 166 -15.16 -2.64 -16.30
C ARG A 166 -16.45 -3.44 -16.12
N THR A 167 -16.70 -4.03 -14.94
CA THR A 167 -17.99 -4.69 -14.64
C THR A 167 -19.04 -3.70 -14.11
N GLY A 168 -18.65 -2.46 -13.83
CA GLY A 168 -19.51 -1.45 -13.20
C GLY A 168 -19.59 -1.57 -11.67
N ASN A 169 -18.83 -2.47 -11.04
CA ASN A 169 -18.85 -2.65 -9.58
C ASN A 169 -17.97 -1.63 -8.84
N TYR A 170 -18.35 -0.35 -8.89
CA TYR A 170 -17.67 0.72 -8.17
C TYR A 170 -17.92 0.66 -6.65
N GLY A 171 -18.99 0.00 -6.22
CA GLY A 171 -19.33 -0.22 -4.81
C GLY A 171 -18.45 -1.27 -4.11
N LEU A 172 -17.71 -2.10 -4.86
CA LEU A 172 -17.09 -3.32 -4.35
C LEU A 172 -18.11 -4.24 -3.65
N ASP A 173 -19.35 -4.23 -4.12
CA ASP A 173 -20.42 -5.05 -3.55
C ASP A 173 -20.15 -6.52 -3.87
N GLY A 174 -20.25 -7.37 -2.84
CA GLY A 174 -20.09 -8.82 -2.97
C GLY A 174 -21.34 -9.49 -3.56
N PRO A 175 -21.18 -10.66 -4.22
CA PRO A 175 -19.92 -11.30 -4.54
C PRO A 175 -19.29 -10.73 -5.82
N PHE A 176 -17.96 -10.65 -5.86
CA PHE A 176 -17.22 -10.33 -7.09
C PHE A 176 -15.94 -11.15 -7.21
N THR A 177 -15.44 -11.28 -8.44
CA THR A 177 -14.18 -11.95 -8.72
C THR A 177 -13.09 -10.95 -9.04
N VAL A 178 -11.87 -11.27 -8.62
CA VAL A 178 -10.67 -10.51 -8.96
C VAL A 178 -9.62 -11.50 -9.47
N THR A 179 -9.00 -11.17 -10.60
CA THR A 179 -7.81 -11.87 -11.07
C THR A 179 -6.63 -10.95 -10.85
N ALA A 180 -5.58 -11.43 -10.21
CA ALA A 180 -4.32 -10.74 -10.03
C ALA A 180 -3.15 -11.73 -10.17
N PHE A 181 -2.13 -11.36 -10.93
CA PHE A 181 -0.93 -12.14 -11.21
C PHE A 181 -1.25 -13.57 -11.68
N GLY A 182 -2.27 -13.70 -12.54
CA GLY A 182 -2.73 -14.99 -13.08
C GLY A 182 -3.57 -15.83 -12.13
N SER A 183 -3.79 -15.39 -10.89
CA SER A 183 -4.58 -16.08 -9.88
C SER A 183 -5.96 -15.43 -9.71
N GLY A 184 -7.02 -16.24 -9.69
CA GLY A 184 -8.39 -15.78 -9.50
C GLY A 184 -8.86 -15.97 -8.05
N TYR A 185 -9.57 -14.98 -7.51
CA TYR A 185 -10.14 -14.97 -6.16
C TYR A 185 -11.60 -14.54 -6.22
N THR A 186 -12.40 -15.02 -5.27
CA THR A 186 -13.78 -14.60 -5.07
C THR A 186 -13.91 -13.93 -3.71
N VAL A 187 -14.43 -12.71 -3.70
CA VAL A 187 -14.81 -12.00 -2.48
C VAL A 187 -16.33 -12.14 -2.35
N SER A 188 -16.78 -12.63 -1.19
CA SER A 188 -18.19 -12.96 -0.90
C SER A 188 -18.75 -12.06 0.18
#